data_AF-A0A1V2QWY5-F1
#
_entry.id   AF-A0A1V2QWY5-F1
#
_cell.length_a   1.000
_cell.length_b   1.000
_cell.length_c   1.000
_cell.angle_alpha   90.00
_cell.angle_beta   90.00
_cell.angle_gamma   90.00
#
_symmetry.space_group_name_H-M   'P 1'
#
loop_
_entity.id
_entity.type
_entity.pdbx_description
1 polymer ?
#
loop_
_entity_poly.entity_id
_entity_poly.type
_entity_poly.pdbx_seq_one_letter_code
_entity_poly.pdbx_strand_id
1 'polypeptide(L)'
;MVDPEQLDREARELFRQLTPASVAGRDQHDRAVTVAPAERLVEITRRARFIAVSDTLARAVVALLGRQGITAEIGHVQVDPAAEGDEQVMGLLVDLHGARAVVPVRPGSTRLRAYPETGDIDLAGSEPLLVLALSDNAVEQDGWVTADSIGTVLVEHLSASAQPAGKSLAETA
;
A
#
# COMPACT_ATOMS: atom_id res chain seq x y z
N MET A 1 -18.45 1.21 -11.85
CA MET A 1 -17.12 1.85 -11.78
C MET A 1 -16.91 2.25 -10.33
N VAL A 2 -15.79 1.89 -9.71
CA VAL A 2 -15.53 2.20 -8.30
C VAL A 2 -14.97 3.63 -8.21
N ASP A 3 -15.37 4.39 -7.18
CA ASP A 3 -14.87 5.74 -6.94
C ASP A 3 -13.62 5.72 -6.04
N PRO A 4 -12.42 6.05 -6.57
CA PRO A 4 -11.19 6.03 -5.79
C PRO A 4 -11.15 7.08 -4.68
N GLU A 5 -11.84 8.22 -4.82
CA GLU A 5 -11.87 9.25 -3.77
C GLU A 5 -12.67 8.77 -2.55
N GLN A 6 -13.78 8.07 -2.80
CA GLN A 6 -14.56 7.43 -1.75
C GLN A 6 -13.73 6.34 -1.04
N LEU A 7 -13.01 5.51 -1.80
CA LEU A 7 -12.16 4.46 -1.24
C LEU A 7 -10.99 5.02 -0.43
N ASP A 8 -10.31 6.06 -0.91
CA ASP A 8 -9.21 6.70 -0.17
C ASP A 8 -9.70 7.26 1.17
N ARG A 9 -10.88 7.90 1.17
CA ARG A 9 -11.51 8.42 2.39
C ARG A 9 -11.88 7.31 3.36
N GLU A 10 -12.42 6.19 2.88
CA GLU A 10 -12.73 5.01 3.69
C GLU A 10 -11.46 4.41 4.29
N ALA A 11 -10.39 4.25 3.50
CA ALA A 11 -9.11 3.76 3.97
C ALA A 11 -8.52 4.66 5.06
N ARG A 12 -8.56 5.99 4.84
CA ARG A 12 -8.09 6.99 5.82
C ARG A 12 -8.90 6.97 7.11
N GLU A 13 -10.21 6.78 7.03
CA GLU A 13 -11.05 6.68 8.22
C GLU A 13 -10.75 5.39 9.02
N LEU A 14 -10.61 4.25 8.33
CA LEU A 14 -10.18 2.98 8.95
C LEU A 14 -8.80 3.10 9.60
N PHE A 15 -7.88 3.85 8.97
CA PHE A 15 -6.55 4.12 9.51
C PHE A 15 -6.61 4.84 10.86
N ARG A 16 -7.57 5.76 11.04
CA ARG A 16 -7.78 6.52 12.29
C ARG A 16 -8.49 5.72 13.38
N GLN A 17 -9.45 4.87 13.02
CA GLN A 17 -10.40 4.29 13.99
C GLN A 17 -9.87 3.07 14.78
N LEU A 18 -8.79 2.41 14.34
CA LEU A 18 -8.44 1.07 14.82
C LEU A 18 -7.25 1.05 15.79
N THR A 19 -7.36 1.76 16.91
CA THR A 19 -6.45 1.60 18.07
C THR A 19 -7.27 1.07 19.26
N PRO A 20 -6.89 -0.08 19.88
CA PRO A 20 -7.61 -0.57 21.05
C PRO A 20 -7.64 0.50 22.14
N ALA A 21 -8.85 0.88 22.57
CA ALA A 21 -9.04 1.86 23.62
C ALA A 21 -8.97 1.18 24.99
N SER A 22 -8.48 1.92 26.00
CA SER A 22 -8.62 1.49 27.38
C SER A 22 -10.09 1.41 27.77
N VAL A 23 -10.45 0.39 28.56
CA VAL A 23 -11.82 0.15 28.98
C VAL A 23 -11.99 0.56 30.44
N ALA A 24 -13.02 1.35 30.72
CA ALA A 24 -13.42 1.66 32.09
C ALA A 24 -14.18 0.47 32.70
N GLY A 25 -13.80 0.07 33.90
CA GLY A 25 -14.41 -1.04 34.64
C GLY A 25 -14.45 -0.77 36.14
N ARG A 26 -14.89 -1.78 36.90
CA ARG A 26 -14.81 -1.79 38.36
C ARG A 26 -13.95 -2.97 38.82
N ASP A 27 -13.11 -2.74 39.82
CA ASP A 27 -12.36 -3.81 40.48
C ASP A 27 -13.26 -4.65 41.41
N GLN A 28 -12.70 -5.67 42.03
CA GLN A 28 -13.41 -6.53 43.00
C GLN A 28 -13.89 -5.80 44.27
N HIS A 29 -13.52 -4.53 44.46
CA HIS A 29 -13.93 -3.67 45.58
C HIS A 29 -14.85 -2.53 45.12
N ASP A 30 -15.45 -2.64 43.93
CA ASP A 30 -16.32 -1.64 43.31
C ASP A 30 -15.65 -0.29 42.97
N ARG A 31 -14.31 -0.23 42.93
CA ARG A 31 -13.57 0.97 42.56
C ARG A 31 -13.45 1.10 41.05
N ALA A 32 -13.66 2.31 40.53
CA ALA A 32 -13.44 2.59 39.11
C ALA A 32 -11.95 2.37 38.74
N VAL A 33 -11.72 1.60 37.67
CA VAL A 33 -10.39 1.33 37.12
C VAL A 33 -10.40 1.48 35.62
N THR A 34 -9.26 1.90 35.05
CA THR A 34 -9.04 1.93 33.61
C THR A 34 -8.10 0.78 33.26
N VAL A 35 -8.59 -0.17 32.45
CA VAL A 35 -7.80 -1.32 32.00
C VAL A 35 -7.25 -1.00 30.62
N ALA A 36 -5.92 -0.91 30.53
CA ALA A 36 -5.25 -0.77 29.24
C ALA A 36 -5.38 -2.07 28.42
N PRO A 37 -5.43 -2.00 27.09
CA PRO A 37 -5.39 -3.18 26.25
C PRO A 37 -4.10 -3.97 26.48
N ALA A 38 -4.19 -5.30 26.47
CA ALA A 38 -3.01 -6.16 26.52
C ALA A 38 -2.14 -5.95 25.27
N GLU A 39 -0.81 -6.01 25.42
CA GLU A 39 0.14 -5.81 24.32
C GLU A 39 -0.16 -6.70 23.11
N ARG A 40 -0.52 -7.96 23.36
CA ARG A 40 -0.88 -8.91 22.29
C ARG A 40 -2.12 -8.48 21.50
N LEU A 41 -3.11 -7.88 22.16
CA LEU A 41 -4.30 -7.36 21.49
C LEU A 41 -3.97 -6.12 20.65
N VAL A 42 -3.10 -5.24 21.17
CA VAL A 42 -2.57 -4.09 20.41
C VAL A 42 -1.88 -4.56 19.13
N GLU A 43 -1.00 -5.55 19.24
CA GLU A 43 -0.27 -6.10 18.11
C GLU A 43 -1.20 -6.72 17.05
N ILE A 44 -2.16 -7.57 17.46
CA ILE A 44 -3.11 -8.21 16.54
C ILE A 44 -3.96 -7.15 15.83
N THR A 45 -4.48 -6.17 16.59
CA THR A 45 -5.31 -5.10 16.01
C THR A 45 -4.51 -4.25 15.04
N ARG A 46 -3.25 -3.94 15.37
CA ARG A 46 -2.32 -3.23 14.48
C ARG A 46 -2.18 -3.97 13.15
N ARG A 47 -1.86 -5.28 13.17
CA ARG A 47 -1.69 -6.07 11.94
C ARG A 47 -2.98 -6.14 11.10
N ALA A 48 -4.11 -6.42 11.74
CA ALA A 48 -5.41 -6.47 11.07
C ALA A 48 -5.77 -5.13 10.40
N ARG A 49 -5.46 -4.01 11.07
CA ARG A 49 -5.66 -2.66 10.52
C ARG A 49 -4.83 -2.43 9.26
N PHE A 50 -3.55 -2.78 9.27
CA PHE A 50 -2.69 -2.59 8.10
C PHE A 50 -3.22 -3.35 6.89
N ILE A 51 -3.68 -4.60 7.06
CA ILE A 51 -4.29 -5.38 5.97
C ILE A 51 -5.57 -4.72 5.45
N ALA A 52 -6.50 -4.34 6.32
CA ALA A 52 -7.78 -3.76 5.90
C ALA A 52 -7.63 -2.38 5.21
N VAL A 53 -6.78 -1.52 5.77
CA VAL A 53 -6.49 -0.19 5.20
C VAL A 53 -5.76 -0.34 3.88
N SER A 54 -4.74 -1.20 3.80
CA SER A 54 -3.99 -1.42 2.56
C SER A 54 -4.83 -2.03 1.44
N ASP A 55 -5.78 -2.93 1.74
CA ASP A 55 -6.71 -3.46 0.74
C ASP A 55 -7.57 -2.34 0.12
N THR A 56 -8.18 -1.52 0.97
CA THR A 56 -9.03 -0.41 0.53
C THR A 56 -8.23 0.62 -0.27
N LEU A 57 -7.02 0.95 0.20
CA LEU A 57 -6.09 1.85 -0.49
C LEU A 57 -5.62 1.28 -1.83
N ALA A 58 -5.25 -0.01 -1.89
CA ALA A 58 -4.85 -0.67 -3.12
C ALA A 58 -5.99 -0.67 -4.15
N ARG A 59 -7.25 -0.88 -3.73
CA ARG A 59 -8.42 -0.77 -4.61
C ARG A 59 -8.60 0.64 -5.16
N ALA A 60 -8.33 1.68 -4.37
CA ALA A 60 -8.34 3.06 -4.83
C ALA A 60 -7.26 3.30 -5.90
N VAL A 61 -6.05 2.80 -5.66
CA VAL A 61 -4.93 2.90 -6.61
C VAL A 61 -5.22 2.15 -7.91
N VAL A 62 -5.73 0.91 -7.86
CA VAL A 62 -6.17 0.16 -9.06
C VAL A 62 -7.18 0.96 -9.87
N ALA A 63 -8.18 1.56 -9.22
CA ALA A 63 -9.18 2.36 -9.91
C ALA A 63 -8.58 3.62 -10.58
N LEU A 64 -7.58 4.25 -9.95
CA LEU A 64 -6.85 5.39 -10.53
C LEU A 64 -5.97 4.97 -11.71
N LEU A 65 -5.23 3.87 -11.60
CA LEU A 65 -4.41 3.32 -12.70
C LEU A 65 -5.28 2.94 -13.90
N GLY A 66 -6.43 2.30 -13.65
CA GLY A 66 -7.39 1.94 -14.69
C GLY A 66 -7.96 3.16 -15.44
N ARG A 67 -8.15 4.31 -14.77
CA ARG A 67 -8.54 5.57 -15.43
C ARG A 67 -7.48 6.09 -16.41
N GLN A 68 -6.22 5.71 -16.20
CA GLN A 68 -5.08 6.03 -17.08
C GLN A 68 -4.80 4.93 -18.11
N GLY A 69 -5.63 3.88 -18.18
CA GLY A 69 -5.43 2.76 -19.10
C GLY A 69 -4.31 1.80 -18.70
N ILE A 70 -3.79 1.90 -17.47
CA ILE A 70 -2.80 0.98 -16.92
C ILE A 70 -3.52 -0.20 -16.27
N THR A 71 -3.15 -1.41 -16.68
CA THR A 71 -3.66 -2.64 -16.05
C THR A 71 -2.95 -2.85 -14.72
N ALA A 72 -3.74 -2.96 -13.66
CA ALA A 72 -3.27 -3.33 -12.34
C ALA A 72 -4.34 -4.16 -11.63
N GLU A 73 -3.90 -5.08 -10.77
CA GLU A 73 -4.78 -6.00 -10.05
C GLU A 73 -4.46 -5.98 -8.55
N ILE A 74 -5.47 -6.32 -7.75
CA ILE A 74 -5.22 -6.61 -6.34
C ILE A 74 -4.61 -8.00 -6.26
N GLY A 75 -3.41 -8.09 -5.68
CA GLY A 75 -2.71 -9.34 -5.45
C GLY A 75 -3.11 -9.97 -4.12
N HIS A 76 -2.12 -10.60 -3.48
CA HIS A 76 -2.27 -11.18 -2.15
C HIS A 76 -1.59 -10.32 -1.10
N VAL A 77 -1.77 -10.71 0.17
CA VAL A 77 -1.06 -10.11 1.29
C VAL A 77 0.44 -10.38 1.16
N GLN A 78 1.25 -9.35 1.38
CA GLN A 78 2.70 -9.33 1.20
C GLN A 78 3.37 -8.62 2.38
N VAL A 79 4.64 -8.94 2.63
CA VAL A 79 5.53 -8.26 3.57
C VAL A 79 6.66 -7.58 2.78
N ASP A 80 6.81 -6.26 2.93
CA ASP A 80 7.94 -5.51 2.36
C ASP A 80 9.18 -5.71 3.26
N PRO A 81 10.24 -6.41 2.80
CA PRO A 81 11.43 -6.69 3.59
C PRO A 81 12.25 -5.43 3.90
N ALA A 82 12.03 -4.34 3.17
CA ALA A 82 12.69 -3.05 3.35
C ALA A 82 11.82 -2.03 4.09
N ALA A 83 10.63 -2.43 4.56
CA ALA A 83 9.83 -1.66 5.50
C ALA A 83 10.28 -1.92 6.94
N GLU A 84 10.10 -0.93 7.81
CA GLU A 84 10.31 -1.12 9.24
C GLU A 84 9.17 -1.97 9.82
N GLY A 85 9.47 -3.20 10.24
CA GLY A 85 8.52 -4.11 10.89
C GLY A 85 8.19 -5.34 10.05
N ASP A 86 7.18 -6.09 10.50
CA ASP A 86 6.67 -7.31 9.86
C ASP A 86 5.22 -7.13 9.39
N GLU A 87 4.86 -5.90 9.00
CA GLU A 87 3.49 -5.60 8.59
C GLU A 87 3.12 -6.31 7.30
N GLN A 88 2.00 -7.03 7.38
CA GLN A 88 1.33 -7.62 6.24
C GLN A 88 0.40 -6.57 5.60
N VAL A 89 0.57 -6.33 4.31
CA VAL A 89 -0.18 -5.34 3.53
C VAL A 89 -0.61 -5.93 2.19
N MET A 90 -1.61 -5.35 1.55
CA MET A 90 -2.05 -5.79 0.23
C MET A 90 -1.01 -5.45 -0.83
N GLY A 91 -0.64 -6.43 -1.65
CA GLY A 91 0.19 -6.23 -2.84
C GLY A 91 -0.66 -5.77 -4.02
N LEU A 92 -0.16 -4.78 -4.76
CA LEU A 92 -0.67 -4.39 -6.07
C LEU A 92 0.13 -5.12 -7.16
N LEU A 93 -0.53 -5.84 -8.04
CA LEU A 93 0.08 -6.48 -9.19
C LEU A 93 0.07 -5.52 -10.38
N VAL A 94 1.24 -5.29 -10.98
CA VAL A 94 1.43 -4.39 -12.11
C VAL A 94 2.36 -5.03 -13.15
N ASP A 95 2.22 -4.61 -14.42
CA ASP A 95 3.21 -4.93 -15.45
C ASP A 95 4.29 -3.84 -15.49
N LEU A 96 5.51 -4.21 -15.12
CA LEU A 96 6.68 -3.33 -15.12
C LEU A 96 7.67 -3.82 -16.18
N HIS A 97 7.88 -3.04 -17.23
CA HIS A 97 8.80 -3.36 -18.33
C HIS A 97 8.57 -4.76 -18.96
N GLY A 98 7.31 -5.21 -19.02
CA GLY A 98 6.93 -6.52 -19.57
C GLY A 98 7.11 -7.70 -18.59
N ALA A 99 7.45 -7.44 -17.33
CA ALA A 99 7.46 -8.42 -16.26
C ALA A 99 6.38 -8.10 -15.22
N ARG A 100 5.74 -9.13 -14.67
CA ARG A 100 4.81 -8.97 -13.55
C ARG A 100 5.57 -8.62 -12.28
N ALA A 101 5.08 -7.61 -11.58
CA ALA A 101 5.66 -7.11 -10.34
C ALA A 101 4.59 -6.93 -9.27
N VAL A 102 5.01 -7.08 -8.02
CA VAL A 102 4.22 -6.81 -6.81
C VAL A 102 4.71 -5.51 -6.18
N VAL A 103 3.78 -4.61 -5.86
CA VAL A 103 4.02 -3.38 -5.09
C VAL A 103 3.25 -3.46 -3.77
N PRO A 104 3.90 -3.74 -2.62
CA PRO A 104 3.24 -3.72 -1.33
C PRO A 104 2.72 -2.31 -1.00
N VAL A 105 1.41 -2.17 -0.77
CA VAL A 105 0.77 -0.87 -0.52
C VAL A 105 0.68 -0.62 0.98
N ARG A 106 1.71 -0.02 1.57
CA ARG A 106 1.74 0.30 3.01
C ARG A 106 1.19 1.70 3.28
N PRO A 107 0.14 1.84 4.13
CA PRO A 107 -0.39 3.15 4.52
C PRO A 107 0.68 4.03 5.16
N GLY A 108 0.76 5.29 4.72
CA GLY A 108 1.73 6.28 5.22
C GLY A 108 3.17 6.09 4.73
N SER A 109 3.45 5.10 3.87
CA SER A 109 4.80 4.93 3.32
C SER A 109 5.12 6.02 2.30
N THR A 110 6.29 6.64 2.42
CA THR A 110 6.82 7.62 1.45
C THR A 110 7.67 6.98 0.36
N ARG A 111 7.84 5.66 0.41
CA ARG A 111 8.53 4.89 -0.62
C ARG A 111 7.68 3.71 -1.05
N LEU A 112 7.64 3.47 -2.35
CA LEU A 112 7.09 2.26 -2.93
C LEU A 112 8.23 1.44 -3.51
N ARG A 113 8.06 0.12 -3.50
CA ARG A 113 9.03 -0.81 -4.09
C ARG A 113 8.26 -1.82 -4.91
N ALA A 114 8.70 -2.03 -6.13
CA ALA A 114 8.20 -3.10 -6.98
C ALA A 114 9.17 -4.27 -6.90
N TYR A 115 8.66 -5.46 -6.59
CA TYR A 115 9.40 -6.71 -6.54
C TYR A 115 8.94 -7.61 -7.67
N PRO A 116 9.75 -8.59 -8.12
CA PRO A 116 9.24 -9.66 -8.97
C PRO A 116 8.02 -10.32 -8.34
N GLU A 117 7.00 -10.66 -9.13
CA GLU A 117 5.89 -11.48 -8.62
C GLU A 117 6.42 -12.85 -8.18
N THR A 118 6.25 -13.17 -6.90
CA THR A 118 6.52 -14.50 -6.34
C THR A 118 5.22 -15.09 -5.77
N GLY A 119 5.19 -16.40 -5.57
CA GLY A 119 4.08 -17.06 -4.87
C GLY A 119 4.14 -16.92 -3.34
N ASP A 120 5.19 -16.27 -2.82
CA ASP A 120 5.46 -16.15 -1.40
C ASP A 120 4.80 -14.88 -0.82
N ILE A 121 4.52 -14.90 0.49
CA ILE A 121 4.01 -13.74 1.24
C ILE A 121 5.17 -12.83 1.67
N ASP A 122 6.34 -13.41 1.93
CA ASP A 122 7.53 -12.66 2.31
C ASP A 122 8.40 -12.46 1.08
N LEU A 123 8.66 -11.20 0.75
CA LEU A 123 9.49 -10.83 -0.40
C LEU A 123 10.99 -10.83 -0.03
N ALA A 124 11.35 -11.27 1.18
CA ALA A 124 12.73 -11.47 1.60
C ALA A 124 13.53 -12.29 0.58
N GLY A 125 14.75 -11.83 0.30
CA GLY A 125 15.62 -12.44 -0.71
C GLY A 125 15.35 -12.01 -2.15
N SER A 126 14.28 -11.23 -2.39
CA SER A 126 14.03 -10.59 -3.69
C SER A 126 14.58 -9.16 -3.70
N GLU A 127 15.38 -8.83 -4.71
CA GLU A 127 15.78 -7.44 -4.94
C GLU A 127 14.62 -6.66 -5.59
N PRO A 128 14.35 -5.41 -5.16
CA PRO A 128 13.34 -4.59 -5.80
C PRO A 128 13.76 -4.26 -7.24
N LEU A 129 12.85 -4.51 -8.18
CA LEU A 129 12.98 -4.11 -9.58
C LEU A 129 12.97 -2.58 -9.74
N LEU A 130 12.25 -1.91 -8.83
CA LEU A 130 12.09 -0.47 -8.83
C LEU A 130 11.86 0.04 -7.42
N VAL A 131 12.46 1.19 -7.10
CA VAL A 131 12.22 1.93 -5.87
C VAL A 131 11.75 3.32 -6.24
N LEU A 132 10.57 3.69 -5.76
CA LEU A 132 9.91 4.97 -6.03
C LEU A 132 9.86 5.79 -4.75
N ALA A 133 10.39 7.01 -4.81
CA ALA A 133 10.17 7.99 -3.76
C ALA A 133 8.91 8.79 -4.10
N LEU A 134 7.99 8.91 -3.15
CA LEU A 134 6.90 9.86 -3.24
C LEU A 134 7.44 11.28 -3.01
N SER A 135 6.75 12.29 -3.57
CA SER A 135 7.14 13.69 -3.35
C SER A 135 7.08 14.07 -1.87
N ASP A 136 7.87 15.06 -1.45
CA ASP A 136 7.88 15.53 -0.06
C ASP A 136 6.51 16.08 0.40
N ASN A 137 5.64 16.46 -0.54
CA ASN A 137 4.28 16.94 -0.28
C ASN A 137 3.22 15.83 -0.33
N ALA A 138 3.60 14.57 -0.58
CA ALA A 138 2.67 13.44 -0.64
C ALA A 138 2.12 13.03 0.73
N VAL A 139 2.78 13.46 1.82
CA VAL A 139 2.37 13.17 3.19
C VAL A 139 1.55 14.34 3.73
N GLU A 140 0.29 14.09 4.04
CA GLU A 140 -0.57 15.05 4.70
C GLU A 140 -0.20 15.24 6.18
N GLN A 141 -0.76 16.27 6.83
CA GLN A 141 -0.44 16.61 8.22
C GLN A 141 -0.70 15.48 9.23
N ASP A 142 -1.62 14.56 8.93
CA ASP A 142 -1.91 13.38 9.76
C ASP A 142 -1.07 12.15 9.40
N GLY A 143 -0.05 12.30 8.55
CA GLY A 143 0.81 11.22 8.09
C GLY A 143 0.18 10.34 7.00
N TRP A 144 -0.99 10.72 6.48
CA TRP A 144 -1.65 10.02 5.39
C TRP A 144 -0.94 10.27 4.06
N VAL A 145 -0.80 9.21 3.26
CA VAL A 145 -0.37 9.29 1.85
C VAL A 145 -1.55 8.87 1.01
N THR A 146 -2.00 9.77 0.13
CA THR A 146 -3.21 9.54 -0.67
C THR A 146 -3.01 8.50 -1.77
N ALA A 147 -4.09 7.81 -2.13
CA ALA A 147 -4.14 6.96 -3.31
C ALA A 147 -3.74 7.71 -4.58
N ASP A 148 -4.07 9.00 -4.67
CA ASP A 148 -3.70 9.87 -5.80
C ASP A 148 -2.18 10.08 -5.89
N SER A 149 -1.50 10.32 -4.76
CA SER A 149 -0.04 10.45 -4.72
C SER A 149 0.65 9.15 -5.15
N ILE A 150 0.14 8.00 -4.66
CA ILE A 150 0.63 6.66 -5.03
C ILE A 150 0.36 6.37 -6.51
N GLY A 151 -0.85 6.66 -6.98
CA GLY A 151 -1.26 6.47 -8.36
C GLY A 151 -0.42 7.30 -9.32
N THR A 152 -0.22 8.58 -9.02
CA THR A 152 0.59 9.50 -9.85
C THR A 152 2.01 8.98 -10.04
N VAL A 153 2.71 8.63 -8.95
CA VAL A 153 4.09 8.11 -9.06
C VAL A 153 4.14 6.78 -9.81
N LEU A 154 3.13 5.90 -9.64
CA LEU A 154 3.07 4.65 -10.40
C LEU A 154 2.81 4.91 -11.90
N VAL A 155 1.91 5.83 -12.24
CA VAL A 155 1.60 6.19 -13.64
C VAL A 155 2.85 6.66 -14.38
N GLU A 156 3.65 7.53 -13.75
CA GLU A 156 4.88 8.07 -14.34
C GLU A 156 5.84 6.96 -14.78
N HIS A 157 5.99 5.92 -13.96
CA HIS A 157 6.93 4.83 -14.20
C HIS A 157 6.36 3.69 -15.05
N LEU A 158 5.07 3.38 -14.91
CA LEU A 158 4.40 2.32 -15.68
C LEU A 158 4.10 2.78 -17.12
N SER A 159 3.77 4.06 -17.33
CA SER A 159 3.51 4.59 -18.69
C SER A 159 4.77 4.71 -19.54
N ALA A 160 5.92 4.99 -18.92
CA ALA A 160 7.21 5.01 -19.60
C ALA A 160 7.59 3.63 -20.19
N SER A 161 6.98 2.56 -19.68
CA SER A 161 7.18 1.19 -20.15
C SER A 161 6.35 0.83 -21.38
N ALA A 162 5.33 1.63 -21.73
CA ALA A 162 4.39 1.33 -22.82
C ALA A 162 4.83 1.87 -24.19
N GLN A 163 5.94 2.62 -24.27
CA GLN A 163 6.51 3.01 -25.56
C GLN A 163 7.19 1.81 -26.21
N PRO A 164 6.68 1.27 -27.33
CA PRO A 164 7.43 0.28 -28.10
C PRO A 164 8.74 0.94 -28.52
N ALA A 165 9.86 0.24 -28.34
CA ALA A 165 11.16 0.64 -28.86
C ALA A 165 10.99 1.01 -30.34
N GLY A 166 10.89 2.32 -30.61
CA GLY A 166 10.75 2.84 -31.95
C GLY A 166 11.94 2.33 -32.74
N LYS A 167 11.67 1.50 -33.75
CA LYS A 167 12.65 1.06 -34.73
C LYS A 167 13.43 2.28 -35.21
N SER A 168 14.67 2.42 -34.75
CA SER A 168 15.67 3.22 -35.44
C SER A 168 15.94 2.49 -36.76
N LEU A 169 15.17 2.85 -37.79
CA LEU A 169 15.53 2.54 -39.16
C LEU A 169 16.78 3.34 -39.47
N ALA A 170 17.93 2.70 -39.25
CA ALA A 170 19.09 2.95 -40.07
C ALA A 170 18.75 2.55 -41.50
N GLU A 171 18.16 3.48 -42.27
CA GLU A 171 18.28 3.45 -43.72
C GLU A 171 19.51 4.28 -44.10
N THR A 172 20.62 3.55 -44.19
CA THR A 172 21.65 3.79 -45.20
C THR A 172 21.02 3.75 -46.58
N ALA A 173 20.99 4.90 -47.27
CA ALA A 173 21.25 5.03 -48.70
C ALA A 173 21.58 6.48 -49.02
#